data_AF-A0A915DEB7-F1
#
_entry.id   AF-A0A915DEB7-F1
#
_cell.length_a   1.000
_cell.length_b   1.000
_cell.length_c   1.000
_cell.angle_alpha   90.00
_cell.angle_beta   90.00
_cell.angle_gamma   90.00
#
_symmetry.space_group_name_H-M   'P 1'
#
loop_
_entity.id
_entity.type
_entity.pdbx_description
1 polymer ?
#
loop_
_entity_poly.entity_id
_entity_poly.type
_entity_poly.pdbx_seq_one_letter_code
_entity_poly.pdbx_strand_id
1 'polypeptide(L)'
;MKPALPFLTCPVSMQFAKGVKLLASATKNVLHVPSKLVCAFCKDQHPGRAEWCCHHCNGHSLCTTCSMNHRQAGHNITPLVQDVPQRSQCSNHVNVQANFLCSCGVRLCNNCVSLHAHGGNEAAHNRKSFGTLADLARQKLNSLKTAQHRDSLGIQKVAPTLAQNKKLVREMAQRARTAVASEVVELCNALMRRGNDIVTAIDMVEDAKLKQYSRTESDLKFAQDRLKKIEFFIDMATTSMPHDPPGIVSANVFAESAYNLFGSKWEQIQRGLEISQRTPNIQYFSDLPPIVNSLRTLGQLDVDGVVKTPSSATQRMLGCSV
;
A
#
# COMPACT_ATOMS: atom_id res chain seq x y z
N MET A 1 8.13 -57.63 4.08
CA MET A 1 7.94 -56.27 3.54
C MET A 1 6.53 -56.16 2.95
N LYS A 2 5.67 -55.28 3.47
CA LYS A 2 4.32 -55.04 2.93
C LYS A 2 4.44 -54.17 1.67
N PRO A 3 3.76 -54.48 0.54
CA PRO A 3 3.78 -53.59 -0.61
C PRO A 3 3.01 -52.30 -0.27
N ALA A 4 3.62 -51.15 -0.57
CA ALA A 4 3.01 -49.85 -0.41
C ALA A 4 1.76 -49.76 -1.31
N LEU A 5 0.61 -49.40 -0.72
CA LEU A 5 -0.60 -49.09 -1.47
C LEU A 5 -0.32 -47.86 -2.37
N PRO A 6 -0.71 -47.87 -3.66
CA PRO A 6 -0.56 -46.70 -4.51
C PRO A 6 -1.43 -45.56 -3.98
N PHE A 7 -0.80 -44.42 -3.71
CA PHE A 7 -1.49 -43.19 -3.29
C PHE A 7 -2.39 -42.71 -4.42
N LEU A 8 -3.71 -42.84 -4.26
CA LEU A 8 -4.69 -42.28 -5.19
C LEU A 8 -4.93 -40.81 -4.80
N THR A 9 -4.43 -39.89 -5.61
CA THR A 9 -4.81 -38.47 -5.59
C THR A 9 -6.20 -38.33 -6.21
N CYS A 10 -7.08 -37.57 -5.56
CA CYS A 10 -8.39 -37.26 -6.13
C CYS A 10 -8.20 -36.35 -7.36
N PRO A 11 -8.62 -36.76 -8.58
CA PRO A 11 -8.37 -35.98 -9.80
C PRO A 11 -9.16 -34.67 -9.89
N VAL A 12 -10.07 -34.42 -8.94
CA VAL A 12 -10.90 -33.19 -8.88
C VAL A 12 -10.40 -32.21 -7.83
N SER A 13 -9.94 -32.67 -6.66
CA SER A 13 -9.49 -31.79 -5.57
C SER A 13 -7.98 -31.75 -5.38
N MET A 14 -7.21 -32.62 -6.06
CA MET A 14 -5.75 -32.78 -5.91
C MET A 14 -5.26 -33.04 -4.48
N GLN A 15 -6.16 -33.34 -3.54
CA GLN A 15 -5.81 -33.67 -2.17
C GLN A 15 -5.43 -35.14 -2.04
N PHE A 16 -4.41 -35.42 -1.23
CA PHE A 16 -4.03 -36.78 -0.86
C PHE A 16 -5.15 -37.40 -0.02
N ALA A 17 -5.80 -38.41 -0.58
CA ALA A 17 -6.85 -39.13 0.11
C ALA A 17 -6.23 -40.10 1.13
N LYS A 18 -5.67 -39.59 2.23
CA LYS A 18 -5.23 -40.45 3.36
C LYS A 18 -6.48 -41.10 3.96
N GLY A 19 -6.63 -42.41 3.74
CA GLY A 19 -7.69 -43.21 4.36
C GLY A 19 -9.01 -43.29 3.58
N VAL A 20 -9.12 -42.71 2.39
CA VAL A 20 -10.30 -42.95 1.53
C VAL A 20 -10.15 -44.30 0.86
N LYS A 21 -10.82 -45.33 1.39
CA LYS A 21 -11.03 -46.59 0.68
C LYS A 21 -11.98 -46.33 -0.48
N LEU A 22 -11.44 -46.08 -1.68
CA LEU A 22 -12.20 -46.31 -2.90
C LEU A 22 -12.59 -47.80 -2.89
N LEU A 23 -13.87 -48.10 -2.74
CA LEU A 23 -14.40 -49.46 -2.86
C LEU A 23 -14.34 -49.85 -4.34
N ALA A 24 -13.13 -50.14 -4.83
CA ALA A 24 -12.93 -50.82 -6.09
C ALA A 24 -13.64 -52.17 -6.00
N SER A 25 -14.58 -52.41 -6.91
CA SER A 25 -15.26 -53.69 -7.05
C SER A 25 -14.21 -54.76 -7.31
N ALA A 26 -14.10 -55.74 -6.40
CA ALA A 26 -13.34 -56.94 -6.64
C ALA A 26 -14.10 -57.80 -7.67
N THR A 27 -13.89 -57.53 -8.96
CA THR A 27 -14.25 -58.47 -10.02
C THR A 27 -12.98 -59.22 -10.42
N LYS A 28 -12.74 -60.37 -9.76
CA LYS A 28 -11.99 -61.45 -10.39
C LYS A 28 -12.98 -62.15 -11.34
N ASN A 29 -12.69 -62.04 -12.64
CA ASN A 29 -13.27 -62.79 -13.76
C ASN A 29 -14.77 -62.55 -14.05
N VAL A 30 -15.08 -61.77 -15.10
CA VAL A 30 -15.96 -62.13 -16.24
C VAL A 30 -15.69 -61.11 -17.38
N LEU A 31 -15.76 -61.61 -18.61
CA LEU A 31 -15.23 -61.13 -19.89
C LEU A 31 -15.67 -59.76 -20.45
N HIS A 32 -14.77 -59.27 -21.32
CA HIS A 32 -14.87 -58.30 -22.43
C HIS A 32 -15.00 -56.80 -22.15
N VAL A 33 -13.92 -56.23 -21.60
CA VAL A 33 -13.33 -55.00 -22.17
C VAL A 33 -12.16 -55.45 -23.03
N PRO A 34 -11.96 -54.98 -24.29
CA PRO A 34 -10.77 -55.37 -25.05
C PRO A 34 -9.53 -55.02 -24.23
N SER A 35 -8.76 -56.05 -23.90
CA SER A 35 -7.77 -56.07 -22.83
C SER A 35 -6.55 -55.16 -23.05
N LYS A 36 -6.57 -54.21 -23.99
CA LYS A 36 -5.42 -53.35 -24.35
C LYS A 36 -5.86 -51.99 -24.92
N LEU A 37 -6.62 -51.18 -24.17
CA LEU A 37 -6.65 -49.73 -24.41
C LEU A 37 -5.37 -49.12 -23.81
N VAL A 38 -4.31 -49.13 -24.62
CA VAL A 38 -2.99 -48.59 -24.27
C VAL A 38 -2.96 -47.12 -24.66
N CYS A 39 -2.31 -46.28 -23.86
CA CYS A 39 -2.15 -44.88 -24.20
C CYS A 39 -1.53 -44.73 -25.59
N ALA A 40 -2.16 -43.94 -26.46
CA ALA A 40 -1.74 -43.74 -27.85
C ALA A 40 -0.32 -43.17 -28.01
N PHE A 41 0.17 -42.45 -27.00
CA PHE A 41 1.44 -41.71 -27.06
C PHE A 41 2.59 -42.37 -26.31
N CYS A 42 2.28 -43.22 -25.34
CA CYS A 42 3.28 -43.84 -24.49
C CYS A 42 3.32 -45.38 -24.65
N LYS A 43 2.76 -45.90 -25.78
CA LYS A 43 2.59 -47.33 -26.14
C LYS A 43 3.84 -48.20 -25.91
N ASP A 44 5.02 -47.65 -26.20
CA ASP A 44 6.27 -48.44 -26.26
C ASP A 44 7.17 -48.29 -25.03
N GLN A 45 6.93 -47.30 -24.16
CA GLN A 45 7.79 -47.03 -23.01
C GLN A 45 7.17 -47.42 -21.67
N HIS A 46 5.84 -47.38 -21.55
CA HIS A 46 5.12 -47.79 -20.35
C HIS A 46 3.74 -48.33 -20.76
N PRO A 47 3.42 -49.62 -20.54
CA PRO A 47 2.08 -50.16 -20.78
C PRO A 47 1.12 -49.66 -19.69
N GLY A 48 0.94 -48.34 -19.61
CA GLY A 48 -0.02 -47.69 -18.75
C GLY A 48 -1.42 -47.84 -19.34
N ARG A 49 -2.36 -48.31 -18.52
CA ARG A 49 -3.79 -48.37 -18.86
C ARG A 49 -4.26 -46.97 -19.24
N ALA A 50 -4.92 -46.82 -20.39
CA ALA A 50 -5.54 -45.55 -20.74
C ALA A 50 -6.78 -45.31 -19.86
N GLU A 51 -6.90 -44.10 -19.34
CA GLU A 51 -7.95 -43.67 -18.40
C GLU A 51 -8.71 -42.44 -18.92
N TRP A 52 -8.19 -41.80 -19.97
CA TRP A 52 -8.71 -40.54 -20.52
C TRP A 52 -8.82 -40.63 -22.04
N CYS A 53 -9.70 -39.86 -22.64
CA CYS A 53 -9.91 -39.74 -24.07
C CYS A 53 -9.78 -38.27 -24.46
N CYS A 54 -8.99 -37.96 -25.48
CA CYS A 54 -8.85 -36.61 -26.00
C CYS A 54 -9.74 -36.42 -27.23
N HIS A 55 -10.71 -35.52 -27.14
CA HIS A 55 -11.62 -35.22 -28.24
C HIS A 55 -10.96 -34.41 -29.36
N HIS A 56 -9.93 -33.63 -29.04
CA HIS A 56 -9.15 -32.88 -30.03
C HIS A 56 -8.19 -33.76 -30.84
N CYS A 57 -7.77 -34.90 -30.30
CA CYS A 57 -6.83 -35.81 -30.95
C CYS A 57 -7.54 -37.05 -31.48
N ASN A 58 -8.62 -36.88 -32.25
CA ASN A 58 -9.40 -37.97 -32.85
C ASN A 58 -9.80 -39.10 -31.88
N GLY A 59 -10.11 -38.77 -30.63
CA GLY A 59 -10.50 -39.77 -29.63
C GLY A 59 -9.36 -40.63 -29.10
N HIS A 60 -8.10 -40.18 -29.20
CA HIS A 60 -6.96 -40.91 -28.67
C HIS A 60 -7.09 -41.16 -27.17
N SER A 61 -6.87 -42.41 -26.79
CA SER A 61 -6.86 -42.86 -25.40
C SER A 61 -5.52 -42.50 -24.73
N LEU A 62 -5.56 -41.87 -23.56
CA LEU A 62 -4.43 -41.32 -22.84
C LEU A 62 -4.30 -41.94 -21.44
N CYS A 63 -3.07 -42.19 -20.98
CA CYS A 63 -2.79 -42.43 -19.56
C CYS A 63 -2.85 -41.12 -18.77
N THR A 64 -2.85 -41.20 -17.45
CA THR A 64 -2.92 -40.05 -16.54
C THR A 64 -1.84 -39.00 -16.85
N THR A 65 -0.59 -39.43 -17.08
CA THR A 65 0.53 -38.52 -17.40
C THR A 65 0.34 -37.85 -18.77
N CYS A 66 0.07 -38.65 -19.81
CA CYS A 66 -0.10 -38.17 -21.18
C CYS A 66 -1.37 -37.26 -21.27
N SER A 67 -2.36 -37.41 -20.37
CA SER A 67 -3.55 -36.53 -20.25
C SER A 67 -3.26 -35.15 -19.66
N MET A 68 -2.31 -35.04 -18.72
CA MET A 68 -1.94 -33.76 -18.11
C MET A 68 -1.35 -32.79 -19.13
N ASN A 69 -0.47 -33.29 -20.00
CA ASN A 69 0.15 -32.49 -21.06
C ASN A 69 -0.90 -31.99 -22.07
N HIS A 70 -1.88 -32.83 -22.40
CA HIS A 70 -2.99 -32.44 -23.28
C HIS A 70 -3.90 -31.39 -22.65
N ARG A 71 -4.17 -31.50 -21.34
CA ARG A 71 -4.96 -30.49 -20.62
C ARG A 71 -4.23 -29.14 -20.54
N GLN A 72 -2.91 -29.15 -20.35
CA GLN A 72 -2.08 -27.93 -20.38
C GLN A 72 -2.04 -27.29 -21.77
N ALA A 73 -2.08 -28.11 -22.83
CA ALA A 73 -2.21 -27.66 -24.22
C ALA A 73 -3.64 -27.18 -24.58
N GLY A 74 -4.57 -27.14 -23.62
CA GLY A 74 -5.94 -26.66 -23.83
C GLY A 74 -6.87 -27.67 -24.52
N HIS A 75 -6.47 -28.94 -24.65
CA HIS A 75 -7.32 -29.94 -25.28
C HIS A 75 -8.45 -30.40 -24.37
N ASN A 76 -9.63 -30.63 -24.95
CA ASN A 76 -10.77 -31.18 -24.22
C ASN A 76 -10.61 -32.70 -24.02
N ILE A 77 -10.44 -33.12 -22.76
CA ILE A 77 -10.24 -34.51 -22.35
C ILE A 77 -11.37 -34.97 -21.44
N THR A 78 -11.88 -36.17 -21.67
CA THR A 78 -12.90 -36.83 -20.83
C THR A 78 -12.36 -38.13 -20.25
N PRO A 79 -12.77 -38.52 -19.02
CA PRO A 79 -12.40 -39.82 -18.49
C PRO A 79 -13.04 -40.92 -19.33
N LEU A 80 -12.25 -41.94 -19.69
CA LEU A 80 -12.79 -43.20 -20.19
C LEU A 80 -13.57 -43.81 -19.02
N VAL A 81 -14.90 -43.81 -19.13
CA VAL A 81 -15.77 -44.35 -18.09
C VAL A 81 -15.38 -45.81 -17.87
N GLN A 82 -14.71 -46.11 -16.75
CA GLN A 82 -14.67 -47.47 -16.25
C GLN A 82 -16.11 -47.81 -15.94
N ASP A 83 -16.66 -48.82 -16.64
CA ASP A 83 -17.98 -49.38 -16.36
C ASP A 83 -18.12 -49.53 -14.85
N VAL A 84 -18.90 -48.63 -14.24
CA VAL A 84 -19.33 -48.81 -12.86
C VAL A 84 -20.21 -50.06 -12.94
N PRO A 85 -19.87 -51.16 -12.25
CA PRO A 85 -20.66 -52.36 -12.33
C PRO A 85 -22.10 -51.99 -12.05
N GLN A 86 -23.00 -52.20 -13.01
CA GLN A 86 -24.41 -51.77 -12.88
C GLN A 86 -25.10 -52.43 -11.67
N ARG A 87 -24.50 -53.49 -11.11
CA ARG A 87 -25.03 -54.24 -9.98
C ARG A 87 -23.92 -54.61 -9.01
N SER A 88 -24.14 -54.35 -7.71
CA SER A 88 -23.33 -54.90 -6.63
C SER A 88 -23.50 -56.41 -6.59
N GLN A 89 -22.40 -57.16 -6.55
CA GLN A 89 -22.43 -58.62 -6.46
C GLN A 89 -22.22 -59.11 -5.02
N CYS A 90 -22.77 -60.30 -4.71
CA CYS A 90 -22.58 -60.96 -3.43
C CYS A 90 -21.15 -61.48 -3.29
N SER A 91 -20.57 -61.32 -2.10
CA SER A 91 -19.20 -61.74 -1.82
C SER A 91 -18.99 -63.26 -1.90
N ASN A 92 -20.05 -64.06 -1.70
CA ASN A 92 -19.97 -65.53 -1.68
C ASN A 92 -20.55 -66.19 -2.95
N HIS A 93 -21.27 -65.45 -3.79
CA HIS A 93 -21.93 -65.99 -4.98
C HIS A 93 -21.57 -65.17 -6.21
N VAL A 94 -20.93 -65.81 -7.18
CA VAL A 94 -20.56 -65.21 -8.46
C VAL A 94 -21.82 -64.88 -9.26
N ASN A 95 -21.87 -63.69 -9.88
CA ASN A 95 -22.99 -63.20 -10.70
C ASN A 95 -24.36 -63.09 -9.98
N VAL A 96 -24.41 -63.24 -8.66
CA VAL A 96 -25.64 -63.00 -7.89
C VAL A 96 -25.62 -61.59 -7.32
N GLN A 97 -26.72 -60.86 -7.51
CA GLN A 97 -26.87 -59.51 -6.99
C GLN A 97 -26.87 -59.48 -5.46
N ALA A 98 -26.03 -58.62 -4.89
CA ALA A 98 -26.10 -58.26 -3.49
C ALA A 98 -27.20 -57.22 -3.27
N ASN A 99 -28.10 -57.54 -2.35
CA ASN A 99 -29.24 -56.70 -1.97
C ASN A 99 -29.03 -56.07 -0.58
N PHE A 100 -28.05 -56.53 0.20
CA PHE A 100 -27.78 -56.06 1.56
C PHE A 100 -26.29 -55.76 1.77
N LEU A 101 -26.02 -54.79 2.64
CA LEU A 101 -24.71 -54.51 3.19
C LEU A 101 -24.72 -54.80 4.69
N CYS A 102 -23.77 -55.61 5.12
CA CYS A 102 -23.55 -55.91 6.52
C CYS A 102 -22.72 -54.79 7.18
N SER A 103 -22.90 -54.56 8.49
CA SER A 103 -22.09 -53.60 9.26
C SER A 103 -20.57 -53.87 9.20
N CYS A 104 -20.15 -55.10 8.90
CA CYS A 104 -18.75 -55.48 8.66
C CYS A 104 -18.23 -55.15 7.24
N GLY A 105 -19.08 -54.60 6.36
CA GLY A 105 -18.72 -54.19 5.00
C GLY A 105 -18.92 -55.26 3.91
N VAL A 106 -19.39 -56.46 4.27
CA VAL A 106 -19.65 -57.56 3.33
C VAL A 106 -20.96 -57.35 2.57
N ARG A 107 -20.96 -57.66 1.26
CA ARG A 107 -22.11 -57.53 0.35
C ARG A 107 -22.84 -58.87 0.24
N LEU A 108 -24.13 -58.90 0.57
CA LEU A 108 -24.91 -60.15 0.72
C LEU A 108 -26.09 -60.19 -0.26
N CYS A 109 -26.32 -61.34 -0.90
CA CYS A 109 -27.58 -61.64 -1.59
C CYS A 109 -28.68 -62.10 -0.60
N ASN A 110 -29.90 -62.30 -1.09
CA ASN A 110 -31.03 -62.78 -0.29
C ASN A 110 -30.75 -64.12 0.42
N ASN A 111 -29.94 -64.99 -0.18
CA ASN A 111 -29.61 -66.29 0.42
C ASN A 111 -28.56 -66.15 1.52
N CYS A 112 -27.58 -65.27 1.32
CA CYS A 112 -26.53 -65.03 2.30
C CYS A 112 -26.98 -64.15 3.47
N VAL A 113 -28.06 -63.38 3.36
CA VAL A 113 -28.46 -62.45 4.44
C VAL A 113 -28.75 -63.17 5.76
N SER A 114 -29.34 -64.37 5.69
CA SER A 114 -29.70 -65.20 6.85
C SER A 114 -28.59 -66.18 7.23
N LEU A 115 -27.80 -66.63 6.24
CA LEU A 115 -26.70 -67.59 6.43
C LEU A 115 -25.38 -66.95 6.82
N HIS A 116 -25.24 -65.63 6.66
CA HIS A 116 -24.04 -64.89 7.03
C HIS A 116 -23.96 -64.74 8.55
N ALA A 117 -23.63 -65.84 9.20
CA ALA A 117 -23.08 -65.92 10.54
C ALA A 117 -21.57 -66.10 10.36
N HIS A 118 -20.79 -65.08 10.73
CA HIS A 118 -19.42 -65.39 11.14
C HIS A 118 -19.58 -66.25 12.39
N GLY A 119 -19.22 -67.53 12.29
CA GLY A 119 -19.39 -68.46 13.39
C GLY A 119 -18.80 -67.91 14.69
N GLY A 120 -19.59 -67.99 15.77
CA GLY A 120 -19.16 -67.63 17.11
C GLY A 120 -19.72 -66.30 17.60
N ASN A 121 -20.46 -66.38 18.70
CA ASN A 121 -20.95 -65.31 19.56
C ASN A 121 -20.13 -64.00 19.49
N GLU A 122 -20.76 -62.91 19.03
CA GLU A 122 -20.87 -61.60 19.70
C GLU A 122 -21.26 -60.51 18.67
N ALA A 123 -22.31 -59.75 19.02
CA ALA A 123 -22.98 -58.70 18.25
C ALA A 123 -23.72 -59.15 16.96
N ALA A 124 -25.05 -59.09 17.00
CA ALA A 124 -25.89 -59.21 15.80
C ALA A 124 -25.47 -58.14 14.78
N HIS A 125 -24.83 -58.55 13.68
CA HIS A 125 -24.46 -57.61 12.63
C HIS A 125 -25.69 -56.92 12.08
N ASN A 126 -25.66 -55.59 12.02
CA ASN A 126 -26.73 -54.81 11.42
C ASN A 126 -26.65 -54.93 9.90
N ARG A 127 -27.69 -55.48 9.28
CA ARG A 127 -27.80 -55.72 7.85
C ARG A 127 -28.83 -54.76 7.30
N LYS A 128 -28.40 -53.85 6.42
CA LYS A 128 -29.29 -52.89 5.77
C LYS A 128 -29.38 -53.21 4.30
N SER A 129 -30.59 -53.11 3.74
CA SER A 129 -30.76 -53.26 2.30
C SER A 129 -30.06 -52.12 1.57
N PHE A 130 -29.53 -52.39 0.38
CA PHE A 130 -28.98 -51.33 -0.45
C PHE A 130 -30.04 -50.29 -0.84
N GLY A 131 -31.33 -50.68 -0.91
CA GLY A 131 -32.44 -49.73 -1.08
C GLY A 131 -32.50 -48.71 0.05
N THR A 132 -32.59 -49.18 1.31
CA THR A 132 -32.64 -48.28 2.49
C THR A 132 -31.37 -47.44 2.66
N LEU A 133 -30.19 -48.01 2.38
CA LEU A 133 -28.93 -47.26 2.40
C LEU A 133 -28.86 -46.22 1.27
N ALA A 134 -29.36 -46.54 0.08
CA ALA A 134 -29.42 -45.60 -1.04
C ALA A 134 -30.37 -44.44 -0.73
N ASP A 135 -31.52 -44.70 -0.12
CA ASP A 135 -32.47 -43.66 0.27
C ASP A 135 -31.91 -42.73 1.34
N LEU A 136 -31.27 -43.28 2.39
CA LEU A 136 -30.58 -42.49 3.41
C LEU A 136 -29.42 -41.68 2.82
N ALA A 137 -28.65 -42.28 1.90
CA ALA A 137 -27.56 -41.59 1.20
C ALA A 137 -28.10 -40.46 0.30
N ARG A 138 -29.19 -40.68 -0.44
CA ARG A 138 -29.85 -39.66 -1.26
C ARG A 138 -30.34 -38.50 -0.41
N GLN A 139 -30.97 -38.77 0.74
CA GLN A 139 -31.40 -37.73 1.67
C GLN A 139 -30.21 -36.90 2.17
N LYS A 140 -29.12 -37.56 2.63
CA LYS A 140 -27.91 -36.88 3.11
C LYS A 140 -27.20 -36.09 2.01
N LEU A 141 -27.14 -36.62 0.78
CA LEU A 141 -26.56 -35.92 -0.36
C LEU A 141 -27.41 -34.70 -0.75
N ASN A 142 -28.73 -34.80 -0.69
CA ASN A 142 -29.63 -33.67 -0.92
C ASN A 142 -29.48 -32.59 0.16
N SER A 143 -29.34 -32.96 1.43
CA SER A 143 -29.08 -31.98 2.50
C SER A 143 -27.71 -31.30 2.34
N LEU A 144 -26.68 -32.04 1.93
CA LEU A 144 -25.36 -31.46 1.64
C LEU A 144 -25.40 -30.53 0.43
N LYS A 145 -26.12 -30.90 -0.63
CA LYS A 145 -26.28 -30.07 -1.83
C LYS A 145 -26.98 -28.74 -1.51
N THR A 146 -28.02 -28.78 -0.67
CA THR A 146 -28.73 -27.56 -0.26
C THR A 146 -27.89 -26.68 0.65
N ALA A 147 -27.14 -27.25 1.61
CA ALA A 147 -26.18 -26.51 2.43
C ALA A 147 -25.07 -25.85 1.57
N GLN A 148 -24.44 -26.63 0.69
CA GLN A 148 -23.41 -26.13 -0.24
C GLN A 148 -23.94 -24.99 -1.11
N HIS A 149 -25.17 -25.10 -1.63
CA HIS A 149 -25.76 -24.04 -2.44
C HIS A 149 -25.97 -22.75 -1.63
N ARG A 150 -26.42 -22.86 -0.38
CA ARG A 150 -26.56 -21.71 0.53
C ARG A 150 -25.22 -21.03 0.79
N ASP A 151 -24.18 -21.80 1.09
CA ASP A 151 -22.84 -21.27 1.33
C ASP A 151 -22.28 -20.60 0.07
N SER A 152 -22.49 -21.21 -1.11
CA SER A 152 -22.09 -20.65 -2.39
C SER A 152 -22.77 -19.31 -2.68
N LEU A 153 -24.06 -19.17 -2.39
CA LEU A 153 -24.78 -17.89 -2.50
C LEU A 153 -24.25 -16.86 -1.50
N GLY A 154 -23.93 -17.28 -0.28
CA GLY A 154 -23.29 -16.42 0.73
C GLY A 154 -21.96 -15.85 0.25
N ILE A 155 -21.10 -16.70 -0.32
CA ILE A 155 -19.82 -16.28 -0.91
C ILE A 155 -20.02 -15.34 -2.10
N GLN A 156 -20.95 -15.66 -3.01
CA GLN A 156 -21.27 -14.81 -4.16
C GLN A 156 -21.76 -13.42 -3.76
N LYS A 157 -22.46 -13.30 -2.61
CA LYS A 157 -22.91 -12.02 -2.09
C LYS A 157 -21.77 -11.18 -1.51
N VAL A 158 -20.83 -11.78 -0.79
CA VAL A 158 -19.74 -11.06 -0.08
C VAL A 158 -18.57 -10.72 -0.99
N ALA A 159 -18.24 -11.57 -1.96
CA ALA A 159 -17.12 -11.37 -2.88
C ALA A 159 -17.11 -10.00 -3.61
N PRO A 160 -18.21 -9.50 -4.19
CA PRO A 160 -18.21 -8.19 -4.85
C PRO A 160 -18.02 -7.05 -3.86
N THR A 161 -18.62 -7.12 -2.67
CA THR A 161 -18.43 -6.12 -1.61
C THR A 161 -16.96 -6.05 -1.18
N LEU A 162 -16.30 -7.20 -1.03
CA LEU A 162 -14.89 -7.24 -0.68
C LEU A 162 -14.01 -6.64 -1.79
N ALA A 163 -14.32 -6.93 -3.06
CA ALA A 163 -13.63 -6.34 -4.20
C ALA A 163 -13.80 -4.81 -4.26
N GLN A 164 -15.01 -4.32 -3.99
CA GLN A 164 -15.31 -2.89 -3.91
C GLN A 164 -14.57 -2.23 -2.73
N ASN A 165 -14.59 -2.83 -1.54
CA ASN A 165 -13.87 -2.31 -0.37
C ASN A 165 -12.36 -2.23 -0.63
N LYS A 166 -11.78 -3.25 -1.29
CA LYS A 166 -10.37 -3.22 -1.71
C LYS A 166 -10.05 -2.06 -2.65
N LYS A 167 -10.97 -1.74 -3.58
CA LYS A 167 -10.83 -0.57 -4.46
C LYS A 167 -10.92 0.73 -3.67
N LEU A 168 -11.91 0.84 -2.79
CA LEU A 168 -12.15 2.03 -1.97
C LEU A 168 -10.95 2.35 -1.07
N VAL A 169 -10.36 1.35 -0.41
CA VAL A 169 -9.15 1.53 0.41
C VAL A 169 -8.00 2.11 -0.41
N ARG A 170 -7.80 1.64 -1.64
CA ARG A 170 -6.76 2.18 -2.55
C ARG A 170 -7.05 3.62 -2.93
N GLU A 171 -8.30 3.94 -3.25
CA GLU A 171 -8.72 5.30 -3.61
C GLU A 171 -8.61 6.27 -2.42
N MET A 172 -8.96 5.82 -1.21
CA MET A 172 -8.77 6.60 0.03
C MET A 172 -7.29 6.86 0.32
N ALA A 173 -6.45 5.83 0.24
CA ALA A 173 -5.01 5.97 0.43
C ALA A 173 -4.38 6.91 -0.62
N GLN A 174 -4.83 6.83 -1.88
CA GLN A 174 -4.36 7.75 -2.92
C GLN A 174 -4.77 9.19 -2.62
N ARG A 175 -6.03 9.44 -2.25
CA ARG A 175 -6.51 10.77 -1.88
C ARG A 175 -5.74 11.35 -0.69
N ALA A 176 -5.50 10.55 0.35
CA ALA A 176 -4.71 10.96 1.51
C ALA A 176 -3.27 11.36 1.11
N ARG A 177 -2.61 10.59 0.24
CA ARG A 177 -1.26 10.94 -0.27
C ARG A 177 -1.26 12.25 -1.04
N THR A 178 -2.24 12.47 -1.92
CA THR A 178 -2.37 13.72 -2.68
C THR A 178 -2.65 14.91 -1.76
N ALA A 179 -3.51 14.74 -0.75
CA ALA A 179 -3.79 15.80 0.22
C ALA A 179 -2.53 16.22 0.99
N VAL A 180 -1.78 15.25 1.53
CA VAL A 180 -0.51 15.52 2.22
C VAL A 180 0.48 16.25 1.30
N ALA A 181 0.62 15.82 0.05
CA ALA A 181 1.50 16.48 -0.90
C ALA A 181 1.07 17.94 -1.17
N SER A 182 -0.24 18.18 -1.31
CA SER A 182 -0.80 19.53 -1.52
C SER A 182 -0.53 20.44 -0.32
N GLU A 183 -0.78 19.96 0.90
CA GLU A 183 -0.56 20.70 2.14
C GLU A 183 0.92 21.07 2.32
N VAL A 184 1.83 20.14 2.01
CA VAL A 184 3.29 20.41 2.06
C VAL A 184 3.69 21.49 1.06
N VAL A 185 3.16 21.46 -0.17
CA VAL A 185 3.43 22.49 -1.17
C VAL A 185 2.89 23.85 -0.71
N GLU A 186 1.69 23.90 -0.16
CA GLU A 186 1.09 25.13 0.37
C GLU A 186 1.93 25.72 1.51
N LEU A 187 2.37 24.88 2.44
CA LEU A 187 3.26 25.28 3.53
C LEU A 187 4.59 25.84 3.01
N CYS A 188 5.25 25.16 2.08
CA CYS A 188 6.49 25.65 1.46
C CYS A 188 6.29 27.01 0.78
N ASN A 189 5.19 27.17 0.04
CA ASN A 189 4.87 28.43 -0.63
C ASN A 189 4.59 29.57 0.35
N ALA A 190 3.97 29.28 1.50
CA ALA A 190 3.75 30.27 2.55
C ALA A 190 5.08 30.67 3.21
N LEU A 191 5.95 29.72 3.51
CA LEU A 191 7.28 29.98 4.08
C LEU A 191 8.17 30.80 3.13
N MET A 192 8.21 30.46 1.85
CA MET A 192 8.97 31.21 0.85
C MET A 192 8.48 32.66 0.72
N ARG A 193 7.16 32.86 0.64
CA ARG A 193 6.57 34.22 0.63
C ARG A 193 6.96 35.00 1.86
N ARG A 194 6.81 34.41 3.05
CA ARG A 194 7.17 35.08 4.30
C ARG A 194 8.67 35.41 4.38
N GLY A 195 9.53 34.52 3.90
CA GLY A 195 10.97 34.79 3.80
C GLY A 195 11.26 36.00 2.91
N ASN A 196 10.65 36.06 1.73
CA ASN A 196 10.81 37.18 0.81
C ASN A 196 10.28 38.49 1.39
N ASP A 197 9.16 38.46 2.13
CA ASP A 197 8.62 39.65 2.80
C ASP A 197 9.59 40.20 3.84
N ILE A 198 10.23 39.32 4.62
CA ILE A 198 11.23 39.71 5.63
C ILE A 198 12.46 40.33 4.96
N VAL A 199 12.98 39.70 3.91
CA VAL A 199 14.11 40.25 3.13
C VAL A 199 13.76 41.61 2.55
N THR A 200 12.59 41.73 1.92
CA THR A 200 12.12 42.99 1.35
C THR A 200 12.01 44.08 2.43
N ALA A 201 11.52 43.75 3.63
CA ALA A 201 11.45 44.68 4.73
C ALA A 201 12.85 45.15 5.21
N ILE A 202 13.83 44.25 5.23
CA ILE A 202 15.23 44.58 5.53
C ILE A 202 15.78 45.54 4.48
N ASP A 203 15.61 45.22 3.19
CA ASP A 203 16.09 46.05 2.08
C ASP A 203 15.46 47.46 2.10
N MET A 204 14.15 47.55 2.40
CA MET A 204 13.46 48.83 2.53
C MET A 204 13.98 49.69 3.69
N VAL A 205 14.27 49.06 4.83
CA VAL A 205 14.84 49.76 6.00
C VAL A 205 16.27 50.21 5.70
N GLU A 206 17.07 49.36 5.05
CA GLU A 206 18.42 49.70 4.60
C GLU A 206 18.38 50.91 3.65
N ASP A 207 17.61 50.86 2.57
CA ASP A 207 17.49 51.94 1.59
C ASP A 207 17.01 53.25 2.25
N ALA A 208 16.02 53.18 3.13
CA ALA A 208 15.54 54.35 3.87
C ALA A 208 16.65 54.96 4.75
N LYS A 209 17.46 54.13 5.40
CA LYS A 209 18.58 54.59 6.25
C LYS A 209 19.72 55.17 5.42
N LEU A 210 20.11 54.53 4.33
CA LEU A 210 21.12 55.04 3.40
C LEU A 210 20.70 56.39 2.81
N LYS A 211 19.44 56.55 2.41
CA LYS A 211 18.90 57.83 1.95
C LYS A 211 18.93 58.90 3.04
N GLN A 212 18.60 58.54 4.28
CA GLN A 212 18.67 59.45 5.43
C GLN A 212 20.11 59.93 5.68
N TYR A 213 21.09 59.01 5.63
CA TYR A 213 22.50 59.34 5.82
C TYR A 213 23.04 60.20 4.69
N SER A 214 22.76 59.86 3.42
CA SER A 214 23.19 60.66 2.27
C SER A 214 22.65 62.10 2.30
N ARG A 215 21.41 62.31 2.77
CA ARG A 215 20.86 63.65 3.00
C ARG A 215 21.63 64.40 4.09
N THR A 216 21.89 63.72 5.21
CA THR A 216 22.63 64.30 6.34
C THR A 216 24.06 64.68 5.93
N GLU A 217 24.74 63.85 5.13
CA GLU A 217 26.06 64.15 4.56
C GLU A 217 26.04 65.37 3.64
N SER A 218 25.01 65.47 2.78
CA SER A 218 24.84 66.62 1.89
C SER A 218 24.60 67.92 2.67
N ASP A 219 23.77 67.86 3.71
CA ASP A 219 23.50 68.98 4.60
C ASP A 219 24.74 69.42 5.39
N LEU A 220 25.51 68.46 5.91
CA LEU A 220 26.80 68.71 6.56
C LEU A 220 27.79 69.38 5.61
N LYS A 221 27.89 68.89 4.37
CA LYS A 221 28.77 69.49 3.35
C LYS A 221 28.34 70.92 3.04
N PHE A 222 27.04 71.16 2.86
CA PHE A 222 26.51 72.50 2.68
C PHE A 222 26.87 73.43 3.85
N ALA A 223 26.71 72.95 5.09
CA ALA A 223 27.07 73.69 6.30
C ALA A 223 28.57 74.03 6.33
N GLN A 224 29.44 73.05 6.09
CA GLN A 224 30.88 73.24 6.04
C GLN A 224 31.30 74.25 4.96
N ASP A 225 30.76 74.13 3.74
CA ASP A 225 31.07 75.04 2.63
C ASP A 225 30.60 76.47 2.92
N ARG A 226 29.47 76.64 3.61
CA ARG A 226 28.95 77.95 3.98
C ARG A 226 29.81 78.61 5.06
N LEU A 227 30.18 77.86 6.10
CA LEU A 227 31.06 78.34 7.17
C LEU A 227 32.44 78.73 6.62
N LYS A 228 33.04 77.92 5.76
CA LYS A 228 34.31 78.25 5.08
C LYS A 228 34.26 79.54 4.28
N LYS A 229 33.14 79.83 3.61
CA LYS A 229 32.96 81.09 2.87
C LYS A 229 32.88 82.30 3.80
N ILE A 230 32.23 82.16 4.95
CA ILE A 230 32.15 83.21 5.96
C ILE A 230 33.55 83.44 6.56
N GLU A 231 34.24 82.37 6.93
CA GLU A 231 35.63 82.40 7.43
C GLU A 231 36.58 83.07 6.42
N PHE A 232 36.57 82.63 5.17
CA PHE A 232 37.39 83.24 4.11
C PHE A 232 37.10 84.74 3.91
N PHE A 233 35.83 85.15 4.01
CA PHE A 233 35.46 86.56 3.91
C PHE A 233 36.00 87.37 5.09
N ILE A 234 35.90 86.83 6.32
CA ILE A 234 36.46 87.44 7.53
C ILE A 234 37.98 87.62 7.36
N ASP A 235 38.69 86.57 6.96
CA ASP A 235 40.14 86.59 6.74
C ASP A 235 40.56 87.62 5.67
N MET A 236 39.82 87.66 4.57
CA MET A 236 39.98 88.65 3.50
C MET A 236 39.83 90.08 4.04
N ALA A 237 38.77 90.34 4.80
CA ALA A 237 38.49 91.66 5.34
C ALA A 237 39.56 92.11 6.34
N THR A 238 40.00 91.23 7.23
CA THR A 238 41.06 91.53 8.22
C THR A 238 42.42 91.74 7.59
N THR A 239 42.71 91.06 6.47
CA THR A 239 44.03 91.14 5.80
C THR A 239 44.11 92.31 4.81
N SER A 240 43.01 92.62 4.11
CA SER A 240 43.01 93.56 2.97
C SER A 240 42.69 95.00 3.36
N MET A 241 42.04 95.21 4.53
CA MET A 241 41.62 96.54 5.00
C MET A 241 42.14 96.88 6.42
N PRO A 242 43.41 96.64 6.77
CA PRO A 242 43.90 96.79 8.14
C PRO A 242 43.91 98.24 8.65
N HIS A 243 43.78 99.24 7.77
CA HIS A 243 43.83 100.66 8.08
C HIS A 243 42.55 101.42 7.72
N ASP A 244 41.44 100.71 7.47
CA ASP A 244 40.12 101.31 7.20
C ASP A 244 39.10 100.88 8.28
N PRO A 245 39.03 101.60 9.41
CA PRO A 245 38.14 101.23 10.51
C PRO A 245 36.65 101.16 10.11
N PRO A 246 36.08 102.12 9.32
CA PRO A 246 34.72 101.99 8.80
C PRO A 246 34.50 100.74 7.93
N GLY A 247 35.47 100.38 7.08
CA GLY A 247 35.43 99.18 6.24
C GLY A 247 35.39 97.89 7.06
N ILE A 248 36.22 97.78 8.10
CA ILE A 248 36.24 96.64 9.02
C ILE A 248 34.92 96.50 9.79
N VAL A 249 34.37 97.60 10.30
CA VAL A 249 33.07 97.58 11.01
C VAL A 249 31.96 97.11 10.08
N SER A 250 31.94 97.59 8.84
CA SER A 250 30.94 97.18 7.83
C SER A 250 31.07 95.69 7.47
N ALA A 251 32.30 95.20 7.29
CA ALA A 251 32.57 93.79 7.04
C ALA A 251 32.16 92.90 8.22
N ASN A 252 32.39 93.33 9.46
CA ASN A 252 31.95 92.62 10.65
C ASN A 252 30.42 92.48 10.71
N VAL A 253 29.68 93.58 10.53
CA VAL A 253 28.20 93.56 10.53
C VAL A 253 27.67 92.63 9.43
N PHE A 254 28.31 92.61 8.26
CA PHE A 254 27.94 91.69 7.19
C PHE A 254 28.21 90.22 7.54
N ALA A 255 29.39 89.90 8.08
CA ALA A 255 29.75 88.55 8.49
C ALA A 255 28.85 88.02 9.61
N GLU A 256 28.56 88.87 10.61
CA GLU A 256 27.65 88.57 11.71
C GLU A 256 26.23 88.28 11.21
N SER A 257 25.71 89.12 10.30
CA SER A 257 24.42 88.88 9.66
C SER A 257 24.40 87.58 8.85
N ALA A 258 25.45 87.29 8.08
CA ALA A 258 25.57 86.05 7.31
C ALA A 258 25.64 84.79 8.19
N TYR A 259 26.32 84.88 9.33
CA TYR A 259 26.38 83.80 10.33
C TYR A 259 25.04 83.58 11.03
N ASN A 260 24.39 84.66 11.48
CA ASN A 260 23.09 84.60 12.14
C ASN A 260 21.99 84.04 11.23
N LEU A 261 21.99 84.42 9.95
CA LEU A 261 21.08 83.84 8.94
C LEU A 261 21.31 82.33 8.76
N PHE A 262 22.56 81.87 8.82
CA PHE A 262 22.89 80.46 8.74
C PHE A 262 22.50 79.68 10.02
N GLY A 263 22.50 80.32 11.19
CA GLY A 263 22.18 79.68 12.47
C GLY A 263 20.85 78.91 12.47
N SER A 264 19.79 79.49 11.91
CA SER A 264 18.48 78.80 11.80
C SER A 264 18.52 77.51 10.96
N LYS A 265 19.34 77.50 9.90
CA LYS A 265 19.54 76.32 9.05
C LYS A 265 20.44 75.30 9.74
N TRP A 266 21.44 75.76 10.48
CA TRP A 266 22.30 74.90 11.29
C TRP A 266 21.51 74.12 12.35
N GLU A 267 20.57 74.76 13.06
CA GLU A 267 19.71 74.09 14.04
C GLU A 267 18.85 72.96 13.42
N GLN A 268 18.42 73.12 12.17
CA GLN A 268 17.71 72.06 11.44
C GLN A 268 18.64 70.88 11.12
N ILE A 269 19.85 71.18 10.64
CA ILE A 269 20.87 70.18 10.31
C ILE A 269 21.30 69.41 11.58
N GLN A 270 21.50 70.11 12.70
CA GLN A 270 21.89 69.53 13.98
C GLN A 270 20.85 68.54 14.52
N ARG A 271 19.56 68.85 14.42
CA ARG A 271 18.48 67.91 14.78
C ARG A 271 18.49 66.65 13.92
N GLY A 272 18.77 66.77 12.62
CA GLY A 272 18.91 65.62 11.73
C GLY A 272 20.12 64.74 12.08
N LEU A 273 21.24 65.38 12.44
CA LEU A 273 22.47 64.73 12.87
C LEU A 273 22.31 63.90 14.14
N GLU A 274 21.67 64.43 15.18
CA GLU A 274 21.48 63.71 16.45
C GLU A 274 20.73 62.38 16.27
N ILE A 275 19.81 62.34 15.32
CA ILE A 275 19.07 61.12 14.95
C ILE A 275 19.98 60.16 14.17
N SER A 276 20.79 60.69 13.25
CA SER A 276 21.66 59.91 12.37
C SER A 276 22.94 59.38 13.05
N GLN A 277 23.40 60.02 14.14
CA GLN A 277 24.59 59.60 14.90
C GLN A 277 24.39 58.33 15.72
N ARG A 278 23.13 57.93 15.97
CA ARG A 278 22.85 56.68 16.68
C ARG A 278 23.19 55.50 15.78
N THR A 279 23.93 54.52 16.33
CA THR A 279 24.24 53.28 15.61
C THR A 279 22.94 52.58 15.21
N PRO A 280 22.70 52.34 13.91
CA PRO A 280 21.51 51.62 13.48
C PRO A 280 21.59 50.18 13.96
N ASN A 281 20.44 49.64 14.37
CA ASN A 281 20.33 48.25 14.81
C ASN A 281 19.30 47.52 13.94
N ILE A 282 19.76 46.66 13.03
CA ILE A 282 18.91 45.78 12.24
C ILE A 282 19.12 44.36 12.80
N GLN A 283 18.14 43.85 13.54
CA GLN A 283 18.19 42.52 14.14
C GLN A 283 17.10 41.62 13.56
N TYR A 284 17.50 40.43 13.14
CA TYR A 284 16.60 39.34 12.79
C TYR A 284 16.52 38.36 13.96
N PHE A 285 15.31 38.15 14.47
CA PHE A 285 15.01 37.13 15.46
C PHE A 285 14.38 35.93 14.76
N SER A 286 14.96 34.75 14.94
CA SER A 286 14.48 33.53 14.29
C SER A 286 13.69 32.65 15.26
N ASP A 287 12.41 32.46 14.95
CA ASP A 287 11.54 31.47 15.59
C ASP A 287 11.52 30.13 14.84
N LEU A 288 12.53 29.85 14.01
CA LEU A 288 12.58 28.63 13.21
C LEU A 288 12.59 27.34 14.06
N PRO A 289 13.36 27.23 15.16
CA PRO A 289 13.40 26.00 15.96
C PRO A 289 12.04 25.52 16.50
N PRO A 290 11.19 26.36 17.14
CA PRO A 290 9.87 25.92 17.60
C PRO A 290 8.90 25.60 16.44
N ILE A 291 9.01 26.31 15.31
CA ILE A 291 8.21 26.00 14.10
C ILE A 291 8.57 24.61 13.57
N VAL A 292 9.85 24.32 13.39
CA VAL A 292 10.33 23.00 12.92
C VAL A 292 9.89 21.89 13.86
N ASN A 293 9.93 22.12 15.18
CA ASN A 293 9.47 21.13 16.15
C ASN A 293 7.95 20.87 16.03
N SER A 294 7.16 21.92 15.79
CA SER A 294 5.72 21.79 15.56
C SER A 294 5.42 20.98 14.28
N LEU A 295 6.21 21.21 13.21
CA LEU A 295 6.07 20.46 11.96
C LEU A 295 6.34 18.96 12.13
N ARG A 296 7.25 18.55 13.04
CA ARG A 296 7.50 17.13 13.32
C ARG A 296 6.29 16.41 13.92
N THR A 297 5.36 17.14 14.51
CA THR A 297 4.14 16.59 15.11
C THR A 297 2.92 16.65 14.19
N LEU A 298 3.07 17.24 13.00
CA LEU A 298 2.01 17.29 11.99
C LEU A 298 1.85 15.95 11.27
N GLY A 299 0.61 15.67 10.89
CA GLY A 299 0.23 14.43 10.22
C GLY A 299 -0.43 13.47 11.19
N GLN A 300 -1.76 13.43 11.16
CA GLN A 300 -2.55 12.42 11.84
C GLN A 300 -3.29 11.60 10.78
N LEU A 301 -3.18 10.29 10.87
CA LEU A 301 -3.90 9.35 10.02
C LEU A 301 -4.98 8.68 10.85
N ASP A 302 -6.24 8.83 10.45
CA ASP A 302 -7.32 8.02 10.98
C ASP A 302 -7.40 6.71 10.20
N VAL A 303 -7.07 5.60 10.87
CA VAL A 303 -7.16 4.24 10.31
C VAL A 303 -8.18 3.48 11.12
N ASP A 304 -9.32 3.18 10.50
CA ASP A 304 -10.43 2.43 11.10
C ASP A 304 -10.96 3.05 12.41
N GLY A 305 -10.98 4.39 12.50
CA GLY A 305 -11.43 5.12 13.70
C GLY A 305 -10.33 5.31 14.75
N VAL A 306 -9.08 4.98 14.43
CA VAL A 306 -7.92 5.15 15.31
C VAL A 306 -6.97 6.18 14.71
N VAL A 307 -6.87 7.34 15.37
CA VAL A 307 -5.92 8.39 15.03
C VAL A 307 -4.49 7.96 15.38
N LYS A 308 -3.60 7.95 14.40
CA LYS A 308 -2.18 7.59 14.55
C LYS A 308 -1.28 8.69 14.00
N THR A 309 -0.20 9.00 14.72
CA THR A 309 0.91 9.79 14.18
C THR A 309 1.85 8.88 13.38
N PRO A 310 2.44 9.36 12.27
CA PRO A 310 3.49 8.64 11.54
C PRO A 310 4.81 8.68 12.31
N SER A 311 4.84 8.04 13.49
CA SER A 311 6.04 7.93 14.34
C SER A 311 5.89 6.85 15.42
N SER A 312 5.53 5.62 15.03
CA SER A 312 5.74 4.43 15.88
C SER A 312 5.86 3.11 15.10
N ALA A 313 5.97 3.17 13.77
CA ALA A 313 6.29 2.01 12.95
C ALA A 313 7.77 2.13 12.53
N THR A 314 8.59 1.16 12.94
CA THR A 314 10.03 1.00 12.64
C THR A 314 11.03 1.45 13.71
N GLN A 315 10.83 1.01 14.96
CA GLN A 315 11.93 0.84 15.93
C GLN A 315 12.00 -0.58 16.52
N ARG A 316 11.36 -1.55 15.86
CA ARG A 316 11.55 -2.99 16.13
C ARG A 316 12.05 -3.62 14.84
N MET A 317 13.34 -3.88 14.72
CA MET A 317 14.00 -4.89 13.85
C MET A 317 15.53 -4.64 13.73
N LEU A 318 16.20 -4.18 14.79
CA LEU A 318 17.65 -4.35 14.93
C LEU A 318 17.96 -4.72 16.38
N GLY A 319 17.62 -5.97 16.69
CA GLY A 319 17.96 -6.67 17.91
C GLY A 319 18.31 -8.11 17.54
N CYS A 320 19.36 -8.28 16.73
CA CYS A 320 20.07 -9.55 16.66
C CYS A 320 21.47 -9.30 17.24
N SER A 321 21.62 -9.73 18.48
CA SER A 321 22.90 -10.11 19.08
C SER A 321 23.37 -11.39 18.40
N VAL A 322 24.51 -11.33 17.70
CA VAL A 322 25.72 -12.17 17.87
C VAL A 322 26.88 -11.36 17.30
#